data_AF-A0A4Q3T769-F1
#
_entry.id   AF-A0A4Q3T769-F1
#
_cell.length_a   1.000
_cell.length_b   1.000
_cell.length_c   1.000
_cell.angle_alpha   90.00
_cell.angle_beta   90.00
_cell.angle_gamma   90.00
#
_symmetry.space_group_name_H-M   'P 1'
#
loop_
_entity.id
_entity.type
_entity.pdbx_description
1 polymer ?
#
loop_
_entity_poly.entity_id
_entity_poly.type
_entity_poly.pdbx_seq_one_letter_code
_entity_poly.pdbx_strand_id
1 'polypeptide(L)'
;MIQRHRRPLSTADDWIAEQADGLWEDWMRQVDQVLADAQLVQLVYEVLARRWTHSLTRGRKGTPAEVVLRLLLLKHMRNWSYAVLEREVRANVVYRHFTRVGAGKVPDAKTLGKLGVALGPGVVEQIHRRVVAIAQ
;
A
#
# COMPACT_ATOMS: atom_id res chain seq x y z
N MET A 1 -8.65 -12.30 -7.13
CA MET A 1 -8.03 -11.51 -8.23
C MET A 1 -7.18 -10.37 -7.68
N ILE A 2 -5.92 -10.28 -8.08
CA ILE A 2 -4.95 -9.25 -7.67
C ILE A 2 -4.79 -8.21 -8.78
N GLN A 3 -4.68 -6.94 -8.39
CA GLN A 3 -4.46 -5.82 -9.30
C GLN A 3 -3.14 -5.13 -8.93
N ARG A 4 -2.44 -4.55 -9.91
CA ARG A 4 -1.24 -3.73 -9.65
C ARG A 4 -1.63 -2.43 -8.95
N HIS A 5 -2.50 -1.68 -9.61
CA HIS A 5 -3.00 -0.39 -9.16
C HIS A 5 -4.48 -0.48 -8.82
N ARG A 6 -4.89 0.31 -7.83
CA ARG A 6 -6.30 0.63 -7.58
C ARG A 6 -6.71 1.68 -8.61
N ARG A 7 -7.87 1.48 -9.24
CA ARG A 7 -8.51 2.57 -10.00
C ARG A 7 -9.24 3.48 -8.99
N PRO A 8 -9.06 4.81 -9.02
CA PRO A 8 -9.95 5.74 -8.31
C PRO A 8 -11.34 5.57 -8.91
N LEU A 9 -12.36 5.37 -8.09
CA LEU A 9 -13.65 4.87 -8.57
C LEU A 9 -14.87 5.67 -8.09
N SER A 10 -14.70 6.77 -7.35
CA SER A 10 -15.87 7.52 -6.87
C SER A 10 -15.59 8.95 -6.43
N THR A 11 -16.66 9.74 -6.37
CA THR A 11 -16.72 11.07 -5.72
C THR A 11 -16.17 11.06 -4.29
N ALA A 12 -16.25 9.92 -3.59
CA ALA A 12 -15.69 9.79 -2.24
C ALA A 12 -14.16 9.69 -2.24
N ASP A 13 -13.54 9.13 -3.29
CA ASP A 13 -12.08 9.17 -3.46
C ASP A 13 -11.61 10.61 -3.71
N ASP A 14 -12.36 11.38 -4.50
CA ASP A 14 -12.06 12.80 -4.78
C ASP A 14 -12.17 13.64 -3.52
N TRP A 15 -13.23 13.46 -2.73
CA TRP A 15 -13.38 14.12 -1.43
C TRP A 15 -12.22 13.79 -0.50
N ILE A 16 -11.79 12.52 -0.41
CA ILE A 16 -10.63 12.14 0.42
C ILE A 16 -9.36 12.82 -0.08
N ALA A 17 -9.16 12.93 -1.39
CA ALA A 17 -8.00 13.61 -1.96
C ALA A 17 -8.00 15.10 -1.60
N GLU A 18 -9.14 15.77 -1.74
CA GLU A 18 -9.32 17.18 -1.38
C GLU A 18 -9.05 17.42 0.13
N GLN A 19 -9.61 16.57 1.01
CA GLN A 19 -9.38 16.71 2.46
C GLN A 19 -7.94 16.41 2.88
N ALA A 20 -7.21 15.59 2.11
CA ALA A 20 -5.81 15.28 2.38
C ALA A 20 -4.84 16.28 1.74
N ASP A 21 -5.32 17.14 0.85
CA ASP A 21 -4.48 18.12 0.17
C ASP A 21 -3.85 19.09 1.16
N GLY A 22 -2.59 19.44 0.92
CA GLY A 22 -1.80 20.26 1.86
C GLY A 22 -1.40 19.58 3.18
N LEU A 23 -2.03 18.49 3.60
CA LEU A 23 -1.78 17.84 4.90
C LEU A 23 -0.67 16.78 4.88
N TRP A 24 -0.11 16.49 3.71
CA TRP A 24 1.03 15.58 3.60
C TRP A 24 2.29 16.23 4.14
N GLU A 25 2.91 15.58 5.13
CA GLU A 25 4.26 15.89 5.61
C GLU A 25 5.27 15.75 4.45
N ASP A 26 6.38 16.49 4.49
CA ASP A 26 7.35 16.54 3.40
C ASP A 26 7.90 15.16 3.02
N TRP A 27 8.17 14.32 4.03
CA TRP A 27 8.63 12.95 3.80
C TRP A 27 7.59 12.12 3.03
N MET A 28 6.29 12.35 3.22
CA MET A 28 5.22 11.62 2.51
C MET A 28 5.25 11.94 1.03
N ARG A 29 5.51 13.21 0.68
CA ARG A 29 5.62 13.66 -0.72
C ARG A 29 6.83 13.04 -1.40
N GLN A 30 7.99 13.07 -0.74
CA GLN A 30 9.22 12.44 -1.24
C GLN A 30 9.02 10.94 -1.45
N VAL A 31 8.46 10.25 -0.45
CA VAL A 31 8.19 8.82 -0.51
C VAL A 31 7.13 8.48 -1.57
N ASP A 32 6.08 9.27 -1.76
CA ASP A 32 5.08 8.97 -2.79
C ASP A 32 5.67 9.01 -4.21
N GLN A 33 6.62 9.91 -4.48
CA GLN A 33 7.36 9.95 -5.75
C GLN A 33 8.15 8.64 -5.97
N VAL A 34 8.84 8.18 -4.94
CA VAL A 34 9.56 6.91 -4.93
C VAL A 34 8.59 5.74 -5.20
N LEU A 35 7.45 5.71 -4.50
CA LEU A 35 6.44 4.66 -4.62
C LEU A 35 5.60 4.74 -5.90
N ALA A 36 5.78 5.77 -6.72
CA ALA A 36 5.27 5.84 -8.07
C ALA A 36 6.09 5.02 -9.07
N ASP A 37 7.29 4.54 -8.68
CA ASP A 37 8.09 3.62 -9.50
C ASP A 37 7.30 2.32 -9.80
N ALA A 38 6.97 2.14 -11.08
CA ALA A 38 6.21 1.01 -11.56
C ALA A 38 6.89 -0.34 -11.25
N GLN A 39 8.22 -0.39 -11.16
CA GLN A 39 8.94 -1.62 -10.86
C GLN A 39 8.76 -2.04 -9.39
N LEU A 40 8.64 -1.11 -8.44
CA LEU A 40 8.32 -1.42 -7.05
C LEU A 40 6.93 -2.06 -6.93
N VAL A 41 5.95 -1.47 -7.60
CA VAL A 41 4.59 -2.01 -7.63
C VAL A 41 4.57 -3.37 -8.34
N GLN A 42 5.33 -3.52 -9.43
CA GLN A 42 5.46 -4.78 -10.16
C GLN A 42 6.05 -5.89 -9.29
N LEU A 43 7.11 -5.61 -8.52
CA LEU A 43 7.72 -6.57 -7.61
C LEU A 43 6.70 -7.10 -6.59
N VAL A 44 5.96 -6.22 -5.94
CA VAL A 44 4.90 -6.60 -5.00
C VAL A 44 3.79 -7.38 -5.71
N TYR A 45 3.39 -6.96 -6.90
CA TYR A 45 2.36 -7.63 -7.70
C TYR A 45 2.75 -9.07 -8.03
N GLU A 46 3.98 -9.32 -8.48
CA GLU A 46 4.46 -10.66 -8.84
C GLU A 46 4.41 -11.63 -7.66
N VAL A 47 4.82 -11.15 -6.49
CA VAL A 47 4.78 -11.95 -5.27
C VAL A 47 3.33 -12.28 -4.89
N LEU A 48 2.45 -11.29 -4.89
CA LEU A 48 1.04 -11.50 -4.59
C LEU A 48 0.31 -12.36 -5.64
N ALA A 49 0.76 -12.32 -6.89
CA ALA A 49 0.23 -13.16 -7.97
C ALA A 49 0.60 -14.64 -7.78
N ARG A 50 1.76 -14.93 -7.19
CA ARG A 50 2.28 -16.29 -6.97
C ARG A 50 1.88 -16.91 -5.64
N ARG A 51 1.29 -16.14 -4.72
CA ARG A 51 0.91 -16.63 -3.36
C ARG A 51 -0.09 -17.80 -3.38
N TRP A 52 -0.85 -17.96 -4.45
CA TRP A 52 -1.80 -19.06 -4.64
C TRP A 52 -2.12 -19.28 -6.12
N THR A 53 -2.40 -20.54 -6.51
CA THR A 53 -2.53 -21.01 -7.90
C THR A 53 -3.47 -20.19 -8.78
N HIS A 54 -4.58 -19.68 -8.23
CA HIS A 54 -5.55 -18.86 -8.98
C HIS A 54 -5.67 -17.43 -8.48
N SER A 55 -4.60 -16.86 -7.89
CA SER A 55 -4.60 -15.48 -7.38
C SER A 55 -4.99 -14.44 -8.42
N LEU A 56 -4.62 -14.69 -9.68
CA LEU A 56 -4.90 -13.80 -10.81
C LEU A 56 -6.30 -14.01 -11.41
N THR A 57 -6.78 -15.25 -11.47
CA THR A 57 -7.92 -15.62 -12.33
C THR A 57 -9.23 -15.81 -11.59
N ARG A 58 -9.22 -16.12 -10.28
CA ARG A 58 -10.43 -16.43 -9.51
C ARG A 58 -10.50 -15.75 -8.14
N GLY A 59 -11.69 -15.80 -7.54
CA GLY A 59 -11.99 -15.31 -6.20
C GLY A 59 -12.18 -13.79 -6.08
N ARG A 60 -12.51 -13.34 -4.86
CA ARG A 60 -12.73 -11.92 -4.53
C ARG A 60 -11.54 -11.05 -4.96
N LYS A 61 -11.80 -9.80 -5.35
CA LYS A 61 -10.74 -8.80 -5.54
C LYS A 61 -9.96 -8.63 -4.24
N GLY A 62 -8.66 -8.91 -4.30
CA GLY A 62 -7.74 -8.70 -3.18
C GLY A 62 -7.29 -7.25 -3.12
N THR A 63 -6.53 -6.91 -2.08
CA THR A 63 -5.86 -5.61 -1.96
C THR A 63 -4.89 -5.42 -3.14
N PRO A 64 -4.96 -4.29 -3.88
CA PRO A 64 -4.02 -3.99 -4.95
C PRO A 64 -2.57 -3.90 -4.45
N ALA A 65 -1.61 -4.26 -5.30
CA ALA A 65 -0.19 -4.31 -4.95
C ALA A 65 0.33 -2.95 -4.47
N GLU A 66 -0.04 -1.86 -5.13
CA GLU A 66 0.37 -0.51 -4.72
C GLU A 66 -0.11 -0.14 -3.32
N VAL A 67 -1.30 -0.62 -2.94
CA VAL A 67 -1.91 -0.34 -1.63
C VAL A 67 -1.19 -1.16 -0.57
N VAL A 68 -0.87 -2.42 -0.86
CA VAL A 68 -0.08 -3.27 0.04
C VAL A 68 1.30 -2.66 0.27
N LEU A 69 1.99 -2.25 -0.79
CA LEU A 69 3.31 -1.60 -0.73
C LEU A 69 3.27 -0.39 0.22
N ARG A 70 2.34 0.54 -0.02
CA ARG A 70 2.24 1.78 0.75
C ARG A 70 1.85 1.53 2.21
N LEU A 71 0.92 0.59 2.47
CA LEU A 71 0.53 0.22 3.84
C LEU A 71 1.72 -0.34 4.64
N LEU A 72 2.47 -1.26 4.04
CA LEU A 72 3.61 -1.87 4.73
C LEU A 72 4.73 -0.85 4.95
N LEU A 73 5.01 0.02 3.98
CA LEU A 73 5.98 1.09 4.21
C LEU A 73 5.55 2.01 5.35
N LEU A 74 4.30 2.49 5.35
CA LEU A 74 3.78 3.35 6.41
C LEU A 74 3.91 2.69 7.79
N LYS A 75 3.57 1.40 7.88
CA LYS A 75 3.77 0.59 9.08
C LYS A 75 5.22 0.61 9.55
N HIS A 76 6.18 0.42 8.64
CA HIS A 76 7.61 0.42 8.98
C HIS A 76 8.10 1.80 9.41
N MET A 77 7.75 2.86 8.68
CA MET A 77 8.19 4.22 8.97
C MET A 77 7.67 4.74 10.32
N ARG A 78 6.45 4.35 10.70
CA ARG A 78 5.85 4.72 11.99
C ARG A 78 6.11 3.69 13.09
N ASN A 79 6.83 2.62 12.79
CA ASN A 79 7.08 1.49 13.69
C ASN A 79 5.79 0.92 14.33
N TRP A 80 4.74 0.77 13.53
CA TRP A 80 3.44 0.30 14.00
C TRP A 80 3.28 -1.22 13.92
N SER A 81 2.44 -1.75 14.81
CA SER A 81 1.87 -3.09 14.65
C SER A 81 0.81 -3.10 13.54
N TYR A 82 0.42 -4.27 13.05
CA TYR A 82 -0.65 -4.37 12.06
C TYR A 82 -2.01 -3.87 12.57
N ALA A 83 -2.29 -4.06 13.86
CA ALA A 83 -3.52 -3.57 14.49
C ALA A 83 -3.55 -2.04 14.56
N VAL A 84 -2.42 -1.42 14.92
CA VAL A 84 -2.30 0.04 14.92
C VAL A 84 -2.41 0.56 13.49
N LEU A 85 -1.69 -0.02 12.53
CA LEU A 85 -1.78 0.39 11.11
C LEU A 85 -3.24 0.36 10.61
N GLU A 86 -3.97 -0.73 10.85
CA GLU A 86 -5.38 -0.82 10.46
C GLU A 86 -6.20 0.33 11.06
N ARG A 87 -6.06 0.57 12.38
CA ARG A 87 -6.81 1.60 13.10
C ARG A 87 -6.48 3.00 12.58
N GLU A 88 -5.21 3.33 12.47
CA GLU A 88 -4.74 4.67 12.05
C GLU A 88 -5.15 4.94 10.60
N VAL A 89 -4.99 3.99 9.68
CA VAL A 89 -5.43 4.16 8.29
C VAL A 89 -6.94 4.23 8.19
N ARG A 90 -7.70 3.52 9.03
CA ARG A 90 -9.17 3.59 9.00
C ARG A 90 -9.70 4.96 9.42
N ALA A 91 -9.07 5.58 10.42
CA ALA A 91 -9.54 6.82 11.03
C ALA A 91 -8.99 8.10 10.39
N ASN A 92 -7.90 8.03 9.63
CA ASN A 92 -7.18 9.21 9.13
C ASN A 92 -7.22 9.32 7.60
N VAL A 93 -7.88 10.36 7.09
CA VAL A 93 -8.01 10.63 5.65
C VAL A 93 -6.68 10.84 4.94
N VAL A 94 -5.68 11.44 5.61
CA VAL A 94 -4.33 11.63 5.07
C VAL A 94 -3.68 10.27 4.80
N TYR A 95 -3.75 9.34 5.75
CA TYR A 95 -3.21 8.00 5.56
C TYR A 95 -4.00 7.18 4.55
N ARG A 96 -5.34 7.34 4.48
CA ARG A 96 -6.14 6.69 3.43
C ARG A 96 -5.74 7.15 2.04
N HIS A 97 -5.50 8.45 1.88
CA HIS A 97 -5.08 9.03 0.61
C HIS A 97 -3.66 8.58 0.24
N PHE A 98 -2.71 8.73 1.16
CA PHE A 98 -1.31 8.31 0.98
C PHE A 98 -1.17 6.84 0.60
N THR A 99 -1.92 5.97 1.27
CA THR A 99 -1.87 4.52 1.04
C THR A 99 -2.67 4.05 -0.18
N ARG A 100 -3.32 4.98 -0.90
CA ARG A 100 -4.23 4.73 -2.02
C ARG A 100 -5.42 3.82 -1.66
N VAL A 101 -5.71 3.60 -0.37
CA VAL A 101 -6.93 2.90 0.04
C VAL A 101 -8.18 3.75 -0.31
N GLY A 102 -8.06 5.08 -0.23
CA GLY A 102 -9.12 6.05 -0.58
C GLY A 102 -10.42 5.76 0.13
N ALA A 103 -11.56 5.64 -0.55
CA ALA A 103 -12.85 5.28 0.04
C ALA A 103 -13.04 3.76 0.22
N GLY A 104 -12.07 2.95 -0.23
CA GLY A 104 -12.10 1.50 -0.12
C GLY A 104 -11.99 0.98 1.32
N LYS A 105 -12.31 -0.30 1.50
CA LYS A 105 -12.14 -1.00 2.78
C LYS A 105 -10.66 -1.17 3.10
N VAL A 106 -10.23 -0.70 4.28
CA VAL A 106 -8.88 -0.97 4.82
C VAL A 106 -8.75 -2.48 5.09
N PRO A 107 -7.68 -3.16 4.63
CA PRO A 107 -7.43 -4.55 4.97
C PRO A 107 -7.25 -4.70 6.48
N ASP A 108 -7.87 -5.72 7.07
CA ASP A 108 -7.71 -5.99 8.50
C ASP A 108 -6.28 -6.44 8.87
N ALA A 109 -5.92 -6.30 10.13
CA ALA A 109 -4.60 -6.61 10.67
C ALA A 109 -4.15 -8.05 10.31
N LYS A 110 -5.07 -9.01 10.33
CA LYS A 110 -4.80 -10.40 9.97
C LYS A 110 -4.45 -10.54 8.48
N THR A 111 -5.17 -9.83 7.62
CA THR A 111 -4.92 -9.77 6.19
C THR A 111 -3.58 -9.09 5.90
N LEU A 112 -3.28 -7.98 6.58
CA LEU A 112 -2.00 -7.29 6.47
C LEU A 112 -0.83 -8.19 6.89
N GLY A 113 -0.98 -8.93 7.98
CA GLY A 113 0.02 -9.91 8.42
C GLY A 113 0.30 -10.99 7.37
N LYS A 114 -0.75 -11.58 6.78
CA LYS A 114 -0.60 -12.56 5.69
C LYS A 114 0.08 -11.97 4.46
N LEU A 115 -0.23 -10.73 4.10
CA LEU A 115 0.40 -10.03 2.98
C LEU A 115 1.88 -9.76 3.25
N GLY A 116 2.24 -9.32 4.46
CA GLY A 116 3.63 -9.11 4.86
C GLY A 116 4.43 -10.42 4.83
N VAL A 117 3.87 -11.52 5.35
CA VAL A 117 4.50 -12.85 5.27
C VAL A 117 4.68 -13.30 3.82
N ALA A 118 3.69 -13.08 2.95
CA ALA A 118 3.78 -13.47 1.55
C ALA A 118 4.88 -12.74 0.79
N LEU A 119 5.17 -11.47 1.15
CA LEU A 119 6.29 -10.73 0.55
C LEU A 119 7.65 -11.29 0.97
N GLY A 120 7.77 -11.68 2.23
CA GLY A 120 9.01 -12.23 2.77
C GLY A 120 10.14 -11.19 2.89
N PRO A 121 11.21 -11.53 3.62
CA PRO A 121 12.27 -10.58 3.97
C PRO A 121 13.05 -10.06 2.75
N GLY A 122 13.30 -10.89 1.74
CA GLY A 122 14.09 -10.49 0.57
C GLY A 122 13.42 -9.41 -0.29
N VAL A 123 12.09 -9.45 -0.42
CA VAL A 123 11.33 -8.43 -1.17
C VAL A 123 11.28 -7.12 -0.38
N VAL A 124 11.12 -7.20 0.95
CA VAL A 124 11.15 -6.04 1.84
C VAL A 124 12.50 -5.33 1.75
N GLU A 125 13.61 -6.08 1.75
CA GLU A 125 14.95 -5.53 1.59
C GLU A 125 15.16 -4.87 0.22
N GLN A 126 14.66 -5.47 -0.87
CA GLN A 126 14.72 -4.86 -2.21
C GLN A 126 13.93 -3.56 -2.29
N ILE A 127 12.72 -3.54 -1.71
CA ILE A 127 11.91 -2.33 -1.61
C ILE A 127 12.66 -1.26 -0.82
N HIS A 128 13.21 -1.60 0.33
CA HIS A 128 13.94 -0.67 1.18
C HIS A 128 15.17 -0.08 0.47
N ARG A 129 16.03 -0.92 -0.13
CA ARG A 129 17.20 -0.47 -0.89
C ARG A 129 16.84 0.51 -2.00
N ARG A 130 15.74 0.24 -2.69
CA ARG A 130 15.27 1.04 -3.81
C ARG A 130 14.64 2.35 -3.37
N VAL A 131 13.93 2.35 -2.24
CA VAL A 131 13.44 3.58 -1.60
C VAL A 131 14.59 4.49 -1.18
N VAL A 132 15.64 3.92 -0.57
CA VAL A 132 16.84 4.67 -0.19
C VAL A 132 17.56 5.22 -1.42
N ALA A 133 17.73 4.43 -2.48
CA ALA A 133 18.43 4.86 -3.69
C ALA A 133 17.73 5.99 -4.46
N ILE A 134 16.39 6.09 -4.39
CA ILE A 134 15.62 7.16 -5.06
C ILE A 134 15.51 8.41 -4.16
N ALA A 135 15.66 8.25 -2.84
CA ALA A 135 15.59 9.35 -1.87
C ALA A 135 16.93 10.06 -1.60
N GLN A 136 18.01 9.67 -2.30
CA GLN A 136 19.33 10.34 -2.31
C GLN A 136 19.44 11.30 -3.50
#